data_AF-A0A2V1B6J6-F1
#
_entry.id   AF-A0A2V1B6J6-F1
#
_cell.length_a   1.000
_cell.length_b   1.000
_cell.length_c   1.000
_cell.angle_alpha   90.00
_cell.angle_beta   90.00
_cell.angle_gamma   90.00
#
_symmetry.space_group_name_H-M   'P 1'
#
loop_
_entity.id
_entity.type
_entity.pdbx_description
1 polymer ?
#
loop_
_entity_poly.entity_id
_entity_poly.type
_entity_poly.pdbx_seq_one_letter_code
_entity_poly.pdbx_strand_id
1 'polypeptide(L)' 'WNFIVARFTPQMFTSIGFGIYFFFVALMMCSCIFVFFLIPETKGIPLKSINRLFSK' A
#
# COMPACT_ATOMS: atom_id res chain seq x y z
N TRP A 1 -3.23 -2.49 -16.18
CA TRP A 1 -3.68 -2.27 -14.79
C TRP A 1 -5.20 -2.12 -14.68
N ASN A 2 -5.83 -1.17 -15.40
CA ASN A 2 -7.29 -0.95 -15.34
C ASN A 2 -8.16 -2.20 -15.57
N PHE A 3 -7.81 -3.06 -16.54
CA PHE A 3 -8.60 -4.28 -16.84
C PHE A 3 -8.58 -5.30 -15.68
N ILE A 4 -7.43 -5.46 -15.02
CA ILE A 4 -7.27 -6.40 -13.91
C ILE A 4 -8.11 -5.93 -12.72
N VAL A 5 -8.00 -4.65 -12.37
CA VAL A 5 -8.76 -4.07 -11.24
C VAL A 5 -10.26 -4.12 -11.50
N ALA A 6 -10.70 -3.81 -12.72
CA ALA A 6 -12.12 -3.86 -13.10
C ALA A 6 -12.72 -5.26 -13.08
N ARG A 7 -11.93 -6.32 -13.33
CA ARG A 7 -12.41 -7.72 -13.30
C ARG A 7 -12.35 -8.32 -11.89
N PHE A 8 -11.31 -8.00 -11.13
CA PHE A 8 -11.10 -8.55 -9.78
C PHE A 8 -12.06 -7.97 -8.75
N THR A 9 -12.38 -6.68 -8.84
CA THR A 9 -13.28 -6.01 -7.90
C THR A 9 -14.65 -6.70 -7.81
N PRO A 10 -15.40 -6.92 -8.92
CA PRO A 10 -16.69 -7.59 -8.84
C PRO A 10 -16.60 -9.08 -8.43
N GLN A 11 -15.55 -9.80 -8.84
CA GLN A 11 -15.37 -11.21 -8.48
C GLN A 11 -15.13 -11.41 -6.98
N MET A 12 -14.41 -10.48 -6.35
CA MET A 12 -14.27 -10.46 -4.90
C MET A 12 -15.64 -10.24 -4.25
N PHE A 13 -16.41 -9.23 -4.67
CA PHE A 13 -17.72 -8.89 -4.08
C PHE A 13 -18.70 -10.06 -4.08
N THR A 14 -18.74 -10.85 -5.16
CA THR A 14 -19.63 -12.01 -5.27
C THR A 14 -19.21 -13.18 -4.37
N SER A 15 -17.92 -13.36 -4.09
CA SER A 15 -17.42 -14.54 -3.37
C SER A 15 -17.40 -14.38 -1.85
N ILE A 16 -17.19 -13.15 -1.35
CA ILE A 16 -16.88 -12.89 0.07
C ILE A 16 -17.96 -12.02 0.76
N GLY A 17 -18.84 -11.35 0.01
CA GLY A 17 -19.89 -10.51 0.57
C GLY A 17 -19.33 -9.42 1.50
N PHE A 18 -19.77 -9.38 2.77
CA PHE A 18 -19.33 -8.39 3.76
C PHE A 18 -17.86 -8.56 4.20
N GLY A 19 -17.21 -9.69 3.96
CA GLY A 19 -15.81 -9.92 4.34
C GLY A 19 -14.80 -9.05 3.56
N ILE A 20 -15.24 -8.37 2.49
CA ILE A 20 -14.38 -7.51 1.68
C ILE A 20 -13.92 -6.26 2.39
N TYR A 21 -14.75 -5.73 3.30
CA TYR A 21 -14.36 -4.60 4.10
C TYR A 21 -13.16 -4.95 4.98
N PHE A 22 -13.12 -6.17 5.54
CA PHE A 22 -11.96 -6.67 6.27
C PHE A 22 -10.73 -6.89 5.38
N PHE A 23 -10.90 -7.37 4.15
CA PHE A 23 -9.80 -7.51 3.20
C PHE A 23 -9.16 -6.16 2.85
N PHE A 24 -9.97 -5.12 2.62
CA PHE A 24 -9.46 -3.77 2.37
C PHE A 24 -8.77 -3.17 3.59
N VAL A 25 -9.32 -3.39 4.80
CA VAL A 25 -8.69 -2.92 6.05
C VAL A 25 -7.35 -3.62 6.29
N ALA A 26 -7.28 -4.93 6.07
CA ALA A 26 -6.02 -5.68 6.18
C ALA A 26 -5.00 -5.17 5.14
N LEU A 27 -5.42 -4.93 3.90
CA LEU A 27 -4.57 -4.38 2.85
C LEU A 27 -4.05 -2.96 3.21
N MET A 28 -4.91 -2.11 3.76
CA MET A 28 -4.49 -0.78 4.25
C MET A 28 -3.52 -0.88 5.43
N MET A 29 -3.78 -1.78 6.39
CA MET A 29 -2.91 -1.98 7.53
C MET A 29 -1.52 -2.49 7.11
N CYS A 30 -1.44 -3.44 6.17
CA CYS A 30 -0.18 -3.89 5.58
C CYS A 30 0.57 -2.75 4.90
N SER A 31 -0.12 -1.88 4.15
CA SER A 31 0.48 -0.70 3.53
C SER A 31 1.03 0.28 4.57
N CYS A 32 0.29 0.54 5.66
CA CYS A 32 0.74 1.40 6.75
C CYS A 32 2.00 0.86 7.44
N ILE A 33 2.05 -0.45 7.72
CA ILE A 33 3.23 -1.11 8.31
C ILE A 33 4.43 -0.99 7.36
N PHE A 34 4.21 -1.26 6.07
CA PHE A 34 5.25 -1.14 5.06
C PHE A 34 5.81 0.28 4.95
N VAL A 35 4.94 1.30 4.94
CA VAL A 35 5.34 2.71 4.91
C VAL A 35 6.13 3.07 6.18
N PHE A 36 5.69 2.61 7.36
CA PHE A 36 6.36 2.92 8.63
C PHE A 36 7.75 2.29 8.75
N PHE A 37 7.95 1.06 8.28
CA PHE A 37 9.24 0.38 8.37
C PHE A 37 10.18 0.67 7.21
N LEU A 38 9.66 0.77 5.98
CA LEU A 38 10.49 0.81 4.78
C LEU A 38 10.71 2.22 4.22
N ILE A 39 9.88 3.20 4.60
CA ILE A 39 10.03 4.58 4.16
C ILE A 39 10.47 5.43 5.35
N PRO A 40 11.78 5.68 5.53
CA PRO A 40 12.24 6.68 6.47
C PRO A 40 11.66 8.05 6.07
N GLU A 41 11.15 8.81 7.05
CA GLU A 41 10.54 10.14 6.86
C GLU A 41 11.32 10.99 5.83
N THR A 42 10.76 11.19 4.64
CA THR A 42 11.31 12.06 3.59
C THR A 42 10.93 13.52 3.78
N LYS A 43 10.23 13.86 4.87
CA LYS A 43 9.66 15.18 5.10
C LYS A 43 10.75 16.14 5.59
N GLY A 44 11.15 17.07 4.70
CA GLY A 44 12.07 18.17 5.05
C GLY A 44 13.54 17.98 4.65
N ILE A 45 13.88 16.92 3.93
CA ILE A 45 15.26 16.62 3.55
C ILE A 45 15.52 17.12 2.12
N PRO A 46 16.51 18.01 1.89
CA PRO A 46 16.86 18.45 0.54
C PRO A 46 17.24 17.24 -0.34
N LEU A 47 16.79 17.22 -1.61
CA LEU A 47 16.94 16.08 -2.54
C LEU A 47 18.37 15.51 -2.61
N LYS A 48 19.39 16.33 -2.31
CA LYS A 48 20.82 15.97 -2.35
C LYS A 48 21.26 15.03 -1.22
N SER A 49 20.55 14.97 -0.09
CA SER A 49 20.88 14.13 1.08
C SER A 49 20.10 12.81 1.13
N ILE A 50 19.11 12.61 0.27
CA ILE A 50 18.28 11.39 0.22
C ILE A 50 19.13 10.16 -0.14
N ASN A 51 20.16 10.33 -0.99
CA ASN A 51 21.05 9.23 -1.40
C ASN A 51 21.85 8.63 -0.23
N ARG A 52 22.06 9.39 0.85
CA ARG A 52 22.79 8.92 2.05
C ARG A 52 21.87 8.14 3.02
N LEU A 53 20.55 8.29 2.91
CA LEU A 53 19.55 7.55 3.69
C LEU A 53 19.20 6.19 3.07
N PHE A 54 19.30 6.07 1.74
CA PHE A 54 19.15 4.79 1.02
C PHE A 54 20.48 4.05 0.81
N SER A 55 21.61 4.60 1.26
CA SER A 55 22.93 3.94 1.23
C SER A 55 23.19 3.22 2.56
N LYS A 56 22.45 2.15 2.81
CA LYS A 56 22.85 1.04 3.66
C LYS A 56 22.13 -0.23 3.25
#